data_AF-A0A918F0S2-F1
#
_entry.id   AF-A0A918F0S2-F1
#
_cell.length_a   1.000
_cell.length_b   1.000
_cell.length_c   1.000
_cell.angle_alpha   90.00
_cell.angle_beta   90.00
_cell.angle_gamma   90.00
#
_symmetry.space_group_name_H-M   'P 1'
#
loop_
_entity.id
_entity.type
_entity.pdbx_description
1 polymer ?
#
loop_
_entity_poly.entity_id
_entity_poly.type
_entity_poly.pdbx_seq_one_letter_code
_entity_poly.pdbx_strand_id
1 'polypeptide(L)'
;MTEWFGDGTTRATSDERTAPRPAVPRRPRRLQSTTRSFTVGEGKGYLTVARTPDGRVAEVMVRMAKQGSTLAGMMDAFSTTLTRGLQHGVPLEVLLADYVGMRFEPSGLTNDPDIKQAGSVLDYVGRRLAFDHLPYDVRAGLGVLTTEERAAKATIDGVGDAVWTDLVGLSMSAPLVVRPRRG
;
A
#
# COMPACT_ATOMS: atom_id res chain seq x y z
N MET A 1 -59.66 15.03 13.13
CA MET A 1 -58.57 14.44 12.32
C MET A 1 -57.40 14.29 13.26
N THR A 2 -57.05 13.05 13.55
CA THR A 2 -56.47 12.56 14.81
C THR A 2 -55.04 13.02 15.09
N GLU A 3 -54.84 13.56 16.30
CA GLU A 3 -53.55 13.90 16.91
C GLU A 3 -52.71 12.65 17.21
N TRP A 4 -51.41 12.80 16.97
CA TRP A 4 -50.37 11.78 16.96
C TRP A 4 -49.52 11.93 18.24
N PHE A 5 -50.11 11.66 19.41
CA PHE A 5 -49.36 11.58 20.66
C PHE A 5 -49.69 10.29 21.41
N GLY A 6 -48.73 9.36 21.38
CA GLY A 6 -48.61 8.27 22.33
C GLY A 6 -47.39 8.53 23.20
N ASP A 7 -47.63 8.79 24.47
CA ASP A 7 -46.64 8.90 25.54
C ASP A 7 -45.94 7.55 25.73
N GLY A 8 -44.61 7.55 25.65
CA GLY A 8 -43.78 6.35 25.76
C GLY A 8 -42.45 6.70 26.40
N THR A 9 -42.49 7.16 27.65
CA THR A 9 -41.29 7.24 28.48
C THR A 9 -40.75 5.83 28.69
N THR A 10 -39.68 5.47 27.99
CA THR A 10 -38.75 4.42 28.43
C THR A 10 -37.35 5.01 28.37
N ARG A 11 -36.86 5.42 29.53
CA ARG A 11 -35.47 5.83 29.73
C ARG A 11 -34.64 4.55 29.69
N ALA A 12 -34.16 4.17 28.51
CA ALA A 12 -33.17 3.10 28.38
C ALA A 12 -31.86 3.60 29.01
N THR A 13 -31.62 3.19 30.25
CA THR A 13 -30.29 3.22 30.85
C THR A 13 -29.45 2.12 30.20
N SER A 14 -28.85 2.42 29.05
CA SER A 14 -27.76 1.59 28.53
C SER A 14 -26.48 2.03 29.24
N ASP A 15 -26.14 1.31 30.30
CA ASP A 15 -24.81 1.27 30.90
C ASP A 15 -23.86 0.62 29.87
N GLU A 16 -23.49 1.41 28.86
CA GLU A 16 -22.48 1.06 27.88
C GLU A 16 -21.13 1.20 28.58
N ARG A 17 -20.70 0.08 29.18
CA ARG A 17 -19.32 -0.12 29.64
C ARG A 17 -18.38 0.23 28.50
N THR A 18 -17.94 1.48 28.48
CA THR A 18 -16.97 2.02 27.54
C THR A 18 -15.70 1.18 27.73
N ALA A 19 -15.47 0.24 26.81
CA ALA A 19 -14.23 -0.51 26.79
C ALA A 19 -13.08 0.51 26.80
N PRO A 20 -12.03 0.30 27.62
CA PRO A 20 -10.94 1.25 27.71
C PRO A 20 -10.35 1.43 26.31
N ARG A 21 -10.42 2.67 25.79
CA ARG A 21 -9.83 3.02 24.50
C ARG A 21 -8.36 2.60 24.54
N PRO A 22 -7.86 1.86 23.53
CA PRO A 22 -6.47 1.38 23.55
C PRO A 22 -5.54 2.57 23.82
N ALA A 23 -4.69 2.41 24.84
CA ALA A 23 -3.78 3.46 25.25
C ALA A 23 -2.86 3.81 24.08
N VAL A 24 -2.97 5.04 23.57
CA VAL A 24 -2.08 5.52 22.51
C VAL A 24 -0.66 5.56 23.09
N PRO A 25 0.32 4.87 22.48
CA PRO A 25 1.69 4.91 22.97
C PRO A 25 2.18 6.36 23.06
N ARG A 26 2.87 6.71 24.16
CA ARG A 26 3.44 8.05 24.30
C ARG A 26 4.47 8.28 23.19
N ARG A 27 4.29 9.36 22.41
CA ARG A 27 5.20 9.75 21.33
C ARG A 27 6.63 9.87 21.86
N PRO A 28 7.63 9.25 21.20
CA PRO A 28 9.03 9.42 21.57
C PRO A 28 9.42 10.90 21.53
N ARG A 29 10.22 11.33 22.51
CA ARG A 29 10.66 12.74 22.61
C ARG A 29 11.68 13.13 21.52
N ARG A 30 12.29 12.14 20.84
CA ARG A 30 13.22 12.32 19.72
C ARG A 30 12.96 11.27 18.65
N LEU A 31 13.02 11.70 17.38
CA LEU A 31 12.90 10.85 16.20
C LEU A 31 14.15 11.02 15.33
N GLN A 32 14.52 9.98 14.59
CA GLN A 32 15.54 10.05 13.55
C GLN A 32 14.87 10.28 12.20
N SER A 33 15.15 11.39 11.53
CA SER A 33 14.54 11.73 10.24
C SER A 33 15.51 11.60 9.08
N THR A 34 15.04 11.05 7.97
CA THR A 34 15.73 11.03 6.68
C THR A 34 14.91 11.76 5.64
N THR A 35 15.55 12.65 4.87
CA THR A 35 14.90 13.40 3.78
C THR A 35 15.49 12.97 2.45
N ARG A 36 14.63 12.64 1.49
CA ARG A 36 14.99 12.28 0.11
C ARG A 36 14.32 13.25 -0.86
N SER A 37 15.10 13.85 -1.75
CA SER A 37 14.55 14.56 -2.91
C SER A 37 14.11 13.54 -3.97
N PHE A 38 12.98 13.81 -4.62
CA PHE A 38 12.46 12.96 -5.67
C PHE A 38 11.89 13.78 -6.83
N THR A 39 11.82 13.14 -7.99
CA THR A 39 11.11 13.65 -9.16
C THR A 39 10.10 12.61 -9.64
N VAL A 40 8.91 13.03 -10.03
CA VAL A 40 7.89 12.19 -10.69
C VAL A 40 7.34 12.99 -11.86
N GLY A 41 7.70 12.59 -13.08
CA GLY A 41 7.44 13.41 -14.26
C GLY A 41 8.05 14.81 -14.09
N GLU A 42 7.23 15.84 -14.21
CA GLU A 42 7.66 17.23 -14.00
C GLU A 42 7.64 17.66 -12.52
N GLY A 43 6.98 16.88 -11.66
CA GLY A 43 6.84 17.18 -10.24
C GLY A 43 8.13 16.93 -9.47
N LYS A 44 8.67 17.94 -8.80
CA LYS A 44 9.81 17.81 -7.87
C LYS A 44 9.32 17.91 -6.44
N GLY A 45 9.80 17.05 -5.56
CA GLY A 45 9.40 17.02 -4.17
C GLY A 45 10.45 16.47 -3.21
N TYR A 46 10.11 16.49 -1.93
CA TYR A 46 10.90 15.98 -0.83
C TYR A 46 10.02 15.06 0.03
N LEU A 47 10.53 13.88 0.30
CA LEU A 47 9.94 12.91 1.22
C LEU A 47 10.80 12.88 2.47
N THR A 48 10.22 13.26 3.61
CA THR A 48 10.85 13.17 4.92
C THR A 48 10.16 12.06 5.70
N VAL A 49 10.95 11.11 6.19
CA VAL A 49 10.46 10.01 7.01
C VAL A 49 11.15 10.04 8.37
N ALA A 50 10.37 10.18 9.43
CA ALA A 50 10.86 10.14 10.80
C ALA A 50 10.58 8.78 11.42
N ARG A 51 11.60 8.19 12.04
CA ARG A 51 11.55 6.89 12.69
C ARG A 51 11.77 7.01 14.19
N THR A 52 11.10 6.12 14.90
CA THR A 52 11.34 5.83 16.30
C THR A 52 12.71 5.15 16.51
N PRO A 53 13.25 5.13 17.74
CA PRO A 53 14.50 4.42 18.03
C PRO A 53 14.47 2.92 17.72
N ASP A 54 13.29 2.30 17.78
CA ASP A 54 13.04 0.90 17.41
C ASP A 54 12.89 0.67 15.90
N GLY A 55 13.10 1.71 15.08
CA GLY A 55 13.11 1.60 13.63
C GLY A 55 11.73 1.70 12.97
N ARG A 56 10.64 1.72 13.74
CA ARG A 56 9.29 1.94 13.21
C ARG A 56 9.14 3.35 12.65
N VAL A 57 8.46 3.47 11.51
CA VAL A 57 8.07 4.76 10.94
C VAL A 57 7.06 5.43 11.87
N ALA A 58 7.37 6.64 12.28
CA ALA A 58 6.53 7.46 13.15
C ALA A 58 5.79 8.55 12.35
N GLU A 59 6.48 9.20 11.42
CA GLU A 59 5.94 10.36 10.68
C GLU A 59 6.42 10.34 9.23
N VAL A 60 5.54 10.78 8.34
CA VAL A 60 5.79 10.90 6.91
C VAL A 60 5.36 12.29 6.48
N MET A 61 6.27 13.02 5.85
CA MET A 61 6.01 14.36 5.33
C MET A 61 6.41 14.44 3.87
N VAL A 62 5.50 14.89 3.03
CA VAL A 62 5.69 15.09 1.59
C VAL A 62 5.52 16.56 1.27
N ARG A 63 6.54 17.15 0.64
CA ARG A 63 6.54 18.54 0.21
C ARG A 63 6.83 18.61 -1.29
N MET A 64 6.08 19.44 -2.01
CA MET A 64 6.33 19.71 -3.44
C MET A 64 7.11 21.02 -3.58
N ALA A 65 8.12 21.05 -4.45
CA ALA A 65 9.05 22.18 -4.58
C ALA A 65 8.47 23.36 -5.37
N LYS A 66 7.62 23.10 -6.38
CA LYS A 66 7.00 24.12 -7.24
C LYS A 66 5.60 23.68 -7.67
N GLN A 67 4.62 23.87 -6.79
CA GLN A 67 3.23 23.57 -7.10
C GLN A 67 2.29 24.62 -6.52
N GLY A 68 1.10 24.73 -7.13
CA GLY A 68 0.05 25.65 -6.65
C GLY A 68 -0.40 25.30 -5.22
N SER A 69 -1.00 26.26 -4.54
CA SER A 69 -1.45 26.14 -3.14
C SER A 69 -2.39 24.95 -2.91
N THR A 70 -3.23 24.61 -3.88
CA THR A 70 -4.15 23.46 -3.80
C THR A 70 -3.41 22.14 -3.65
N LEU A 71 -2.41 21.87 -4.49
CA LEU A 71 -1.66 20.61 -4.42
C LEU A 71 -0.75 20.57 -3.19
N ALA A 72 -0.16 21.70 -2.81
CA ALA A 72 0.58 21.81 -1.55
C ALA A 72 -0.30 21.48 -0.33
N GLY A 73 -1.53 21.98 -0.29
CA GLY A 73 -2.51 21.68 0.76
C GLY A 73 -2.92 20.21 0.78
N MET A 74 -3.19 19.61 -0.38
CA MET A 74 -3.51 18.17 -0.47
C MET A 74 -2.34 17.30 0.02
N MET A 75 -1.10 17.65 -0.32
CA MET A 75 0.09 16.92 0.15
C MET A 75 0.34 17.08 1.66
N ASP A 76 0.04 18.25 2.22
CA ASP A 76 0.12 18.48 3.67
C ASP A 76 -0.96 17.68 4.42
N ALA A 77 -2.19 17.65 3.90
CA ALA A 77 -3.27 16.84 4.44
C ALA A 77 -2.95 15.33 4.36
N PHE A 78 -2.42 14.87 3.22
CA PHE A 78 -1.95 13.49 3.04
C PHE A 78 -0.86 13.12 4.06
N SER A 79 0.17 13.97 4.19
CA SER A 79 1.27 13.80 5.15
C SER A 79 0.75 13.70 6.58
N THR A 80 -0.17 14.59 6.94
CA THR A 80 -0.81 14.62 8.26
C THR A 80 -1.64 13.36 8.51
N THR A 81 -2.35 12.87 7.49
CA THR A 81 -3.19 11.67 7.59
C THR A 81 -2.32 10.43 7.83
N LEU A 82 -1.27 10.22 7.04
CA LEU A 82 -0.32 9.12 7.24
C LEU A 82 0.32 9.19 8.63
N THR A 83 0.85 10.35 9.00
CA THR A 83 1.50 10.57 10.29
C THR A 83 0.56 10.28 11.45
N ARG A 84 -0.71 10.72 11.36
CA ARG A 84 -1.70 10.47 12.41
C ARG A 84 -2.09 8.99 12.48
N GLY A 85 -2.24 8.31 11.34
CA GLY A 85 -2.48 6.86 11.30
C GLY A 85 -1.38 6.08 12.01
N LEU A 86 -0.12 6.40 11.71
CA LEU A 86 1.04 5.78 12.34
C LEU A 86 1.10 6.04 13.86
N GLN A 87 0.80 7.27 14.28
CA GLN A 87 0.74 7.63 15.71
C GLN A 87 -0.38 6.90 16.46
N HIS A 88 -1.46 6.51 15.77
CA HIS A 88 -2.53 5.67 16.32
C HIS A 88 -2.25 4.16 16.22
N GLY A 89 -1.09 3.77 15.72
CA GLY A 89 -0.66 2.37 15.65
C GLY A 89 -1.16 1.61 14.42
N VAL A 90 -1.73 2.30 13.43
CA VAL A 90 -2.11 1.65 12.16
C VAL A 90 -0.83 1.12 11.48
N PRO A 91 -0.79 -0.16 11.06
CA PRO A 91 0.34 -0.72 10.34
C PRO A 91 0.61 0.06 9.05
N LEU A 92 1.90 0.20 8.69
CA LEU A 92 2.29 1.01 7.55
C LEU A 92 1.72 0.43 6.24
N GLU A 93 1.80 -0.89 6.06
CA GLU A 93 1.27 -1.61 4.90
C GLU A 93 -0.23 -1.36 4.67
N VAL A 94 -1.01 -1.22 5.74
CA VAL A 94 -2.45 -0.90 5.66
C VAL A 94 -2.65 0.51 5.14
N LEU A 95 -1.84 1.47 5.61
CA LEU A 95 -1.90 2.86 5.13
C LEU A 95 -1.44 2.96 3.66
N LEU A 96 -0.50 2.13 3.21
CA LEU A 96 0.06 2.22 1.87
C LEU A 96 -0.77 1.54 0.77
N ALA A 97 -1.60 0.56 1.14
CA ALA A 97 -2.32 -0.29 0.19
C ALA A 97 -3.12 0.49 -0.86
N ASP A 98 -3.80 1.56 -0.47
CA ASP A 98 -4.66 2.35 -1.38
C ASP A 98 -3.87 3.31 -2.29
N TYR A 99 -2.61 3.59 -1.97
CA TYR A 99 -1.79 4.54 -2.72
C TYR A 99 -0.92 3.85 -3.77
N VAL A 100 -0.55 2.58 -3.56
CA VAL A 100 0.21 1.81 -4.54
C VAL A 100 -0.65 1.55 -5.78
N GLY A 101 -0.16 1.98 -6.94
CA GLY A 101 -0.87 1.88 -8.21
C GLY A 101 -1.80 3.06 -8.52
N MET A 102 -1.93 4.03 -7.62
CA MET A 102 -2.77 5.21 -7.83
C MET A 102 -2.25 6.10 -8.97
N ARG A 103 -3.16 6.62 -9.80
CA ARG A 103 -2.83 7.38 -11.01
C ARG A 103 -3.46 8.78 -11.02
N PHE A 104 -2.61 9.80 -11.09
CA PHE A 104 -2.99 11.21 -11.29
C PHE A 104 -1.72 12.05 -11.51
N GLU A 105 -1.86 13.27 -12.03
CA GLU A 105 -0.73 14.17 -12.31
C GLU A 105 -0.20 14.88 -11.05
N PRO A 106 1.13 15.02 -10.86
CA PRO A 106 2.18 14.67 -11.81
C PRO A 106 2.53 13.17 -11.81
N SER A 107 2.70 12.62 -13.02
CA SER A 107 3.05 11.21 -13.27
C SER A 107 4.25 11.08 -14.22
N GLY A 108 4.95 9.94 -14.20
CA GLY A 108 6.02 9.65 -15.17
C GLY A 108 7.31 9.12 -14.57
N LEU A 109 8.42 9.38 -15.28
CA LEU A 109 9.76 8.92 -14.91
C LEU A 109 10.20 9.52 -13.57
N THR A 110 10.97 8.75 -12.81
CA THR A 110 11.54 9.21 -11.55
C THR A 110 13.06 9.22 -11.57
N ASN A 111 13.67 9.84 -10.56
CA ASN A 111 15.11 9.79 -10.30
C ASN A 111 15.51 8.64 -9.35
N ASP A 112 14.59 7.74 -9.01
CA ASP A 112 14.83 6.61 -8.12
C ASP A 112 15.14 5.34 -8.95
N PRO A 113 16.29 4.68 -8.71
CA PRO A 113 16.69 3.51 -9.49
C PRO A 113 15.76 2.30 -9.30
N ASP A 114 15.11 2.19 -8.15
CA ASP A 114 14.19 1.09 -7.83
C ASP A 114 12.79 1.33 -8.41
N ILE A 115 12.40 2.59 -8.56
CA ILE A 115 11.05 3.02 -8.99
C ILE A 115 11.15 3.86 -10.26
N LYS A 116 11.56 3.25 -11.39
CA LYS A 116 11.81 3.99 -12.64
C LYS A 116 10.66 4.88 -13.13
N GLN A 117 9.42 4.44 -12.90
CA GLN A 117 8.21 5.18 -13.28
C GLN A 117 7.14 5.04 -12.20
N ALA A 118 6.43 6.13 -11.92
CA ALA A 118 5.29 6.16 -11.01
C ALA A 118 4.05 6.76 -11.70
N GLY A 119 2.88 6.22 -11.36
CA GLY A 119 1.58 6.68 -11.87
C GLY A 119 1.10 7.98 -11.20
N SER A 120 1.70 8.35 -10.08
CA SER A 120 1.46 9.60 -9.37
C SER A 120 2.53 9.84 -8.29
N VAL A 121 2.49 11.01 -7.65
CA VAL A 121 3.31 11.29 -6.46
C VAL A 121 2.95 10.38 -5.29
N LEU A 122 1.66 10.07 -5.07
CA LEU A 122 1.27 9.19 -3.95
C LEU A 122 1.70 7.75 -4.21
N ASP A 123 1.61 7.29 -5.45
CA ASP A 123 2.11 5.98 -5.87
C ASP A 123 3.63 5.86 -5.66
N TYR A 124 4.39 6.89 -6.04
CA TYR A 124 5.83 6.94 -5.77
C TYR A 124 6.13 6.88 -4.26
N VAL A 125 5.49 7.74 -3.46
CA VAL A 125 5.71 7.78 -2.00
C VAL A 125 5.34 6.45 -1.36
N GLY A 126 4.22 5.85 -1.75
CA GLY A 126 3.79 4.55 -1.23
C GLY A 126 4.78 3.44 -1.55
N ARG A 127 5.22 3.33 -2.80
CA ARG A 127 6.24 2.35 -3.19
C ARG A 127 7.57 2.59 -2.49
N ARG A 128 8.02 3.84 -2.35
CA ARG A 128 9.30 4.16 -1.70
C ARG A 128 9.27 3.81 -0.21
N LEU A 129 8.17 4.14 0.49
CA LEU A 129 7.99 3.75 1.89
C LEU A 129 7.93 2.23 2.04
N ALA A 130 7.25 1.52 1.13
CA ALA A 130 7.22 0.07 1.13
C ALA A 130 8.63 -0.53 0.93
N PHE A 131 9.42 0.00 -0.01
CA PHE A 131 10.81 -0.44 -0.20
C PHE A 131 11.70 -0.20 1.01
N ASP A 132 11.59 0.96 1.65
CA ASP A 132 12.48 1.34 2.74
C ASP A 132 12.11 0.70 4.08
N HIS A 133 10.84 0.31 4.27
CA HIS A 133 10.31 0.01 5.60
C HIS A 133 9.47 -1.26 5.72
N LEU A 134 9.14 -1.95 4.62
CA LEU A 134 8.40 -3.21 4.66
C LEU A 134 9.28 -4.39 4.24
N PRO A 135 9.12 -5.57 4.88
CA PRO A 135 9.81 -6.78 4.45
C PRO A 135 9.30 -7.24 3.07
N TYR A 136 10.10 -8.06 2.39
CA TYR A 136 9.86 -8.49 1.02
C TYR A 136 8.46 -9.07 0.81
N ASP A 137 8.04 -10.00 1.66
CA ASP A 137 6.75 -10.68 1.60
C ASP A 137 5.57 -9.71 1.67
N VAL A 138 5.63 -8.74 2.59
CA VAL A 138 4.57 -7.73 2.76
C VAL A 138 4.53 -6.80 1.55
N ARG A 139 5.67 -6.26 1.10
CA ARG A 139 5.69 -5.34 -0.04
C ARG A 139 5.38 -6.04 -1.37
N ALA A 140 5.74 -7.32 -1.51
CA ALA A 140 5.35 -8.15 -2.66
C ALA A 140 3.83 -8.35 -2.71
N GLY A 141 3.18 -8.52 -1.55
CA GLY A 141 1.71 -8.55 -1.44
C GLY A 141 1.04 -7.25 -1.90
N LEU A 142 1.73 -6.11 -1.79
CA LEU A 142 1.29 -4.81 -2.32
C LEU A 142 1.65 -4.62 -3.81
N GLY A 143 2.26 -5.60 -4.48
CA GLY A 143 2.75 -5.47 -5.85
C GLY A 143 4.03 -4.63 -6.00
N VAL A 144 4.71 -4.32 -4.89
CA VAL A 144 5.94 -3.53 -4.85
C VAL A 144 7.16 -4.44 -4.94
N LEU A 145 7.59 -4.68 -6.17
CA LEU A 145 8.77 -5.50 -6.51
C LEU A 145 9.86 -4.64 -7.15
N THR A 146 11.12 -4.92 -6.84
CA THR A 146 12.27 -4.33 -7.54
C THR A 146 12.24 -4.73 -9.02
N THR A 147 13.05 -4.05 -9.84
CA THR A 147 13.20 -4.43 -11.26
C THR A 147 13.67 -5.88 -11.40
N GLU A 148 14.64 -6.29 -10.59
CA GLU A 148 15.19 -7.65 -10.59
C GLU A 148 14.17 -8.69 -10.10
N GLU A 149 13.45 -8.40 -9.02
CA GLU A 149 12.41 -9.29 -8.48
C GLU A 149 11.25 -9.45 -9.46
N ARG A 150 10.87 -8.37 -10.16
CA ARG A 150 9.85 -8.43 -11.20
C ARG A 150 10.33 -9.28 -12.38
N ALA A 151 11.60 -9.15 -12.79
CA ALA A 151 12.19 -9.96 -13.85
C ALA A 151 12.29 -11.44 -13.44
N ALA A 152 12.69 -11.72 -12.20
CA ALA A 152 12.72 -13.06 -11.64
C ALA A 152 11.32 -13.67 -11.57
N LYS A 153 10.33 -12.91 -11.10
CA LYS A 153 8.92 -13.34 -11.07
C LYS A 153 8.39 -13.64 -12.46
N ALA A 154 8.65 -12.78 -13.45
CA ALA A 154 8.24 -13.01 -14.83
C ALA A 154 8.88 -14.28 -15.43
N THR A 155 10.14 -14.54 -15.09
CA THR A 155 10.84 -15.78 -15.47
C THR A 155 10.16 -17.01 -14.85
N ILE A 156 9.87 -16.97 -13.55
CA ILE A 156 9.23 -18.08 -12.82
C ILE A 156 7.83 -18.35 -13.36
N ASP A 157 7.03 -17.30 -13.54
CA ASP A 157 5.66 -17.40 -14.07
C ASP A 157 5.69 -18.00 -15.50
N GLY A 158 6.65 -17.59 -16.33
CA GLY A 158 6.86 -18.15 -17.67
C GLY A 158 7.31 -19.61 -17.70
N VAL A 159 8.11 -20.06 -16.73
CA VAL A 159 8.47 -21.48 -16.56
C VAL A 159 7.26 -22.30 -16.14
N GLY A 160 6.41 -21.79 -15.25
CA GLY A 160 5.17 -22.45 -14.84
C GLY A 160 4.22 -22.68 -16.02
N ASP A 161 4.04 -21.68 -16.88
CA ASP A 161 3.23 -21.79 -18.10
C ASP A 161 3.81 -22.82 -19.08
N ALA A 162 5.13 -22.86 -19.25
CA ALA A 162 5.79 -23.85 -20.10
C ALA A 162 5.58 -25.29 -19.58
N VAL A 163 5.78 -25.51 -18.28
CA VAL A 163 5.58 -26.83 -17.65
C VAL A 163 4.11 -27.27 -17.74
N TRP A 164 3.15 -26.36 -17.54
CA TRP A 164 1.74 -26.67 -17.69
C TRP A 164 1.38 -27.04 -19.14
N THR A 165 1.91 -26.29 -20.11
CA THR A 165 1.72 -26.57 -21.54
C THR A 165 2.27 -27.94 -21.92
N ASP A 166 3.46 -28.29 -21.43
CA ASP A 166 4.09 -29.59 -21.68
C ASP A 166 3.29 -30.75 -21.04
N LEU A 167 2.84 -30.60 -19.78
CA LEU A 167 2.01 -31.61 -19.10
C LEU A 167 0.68 -31.83 -19.82
N VAL A 168 0.03 -30.77 -20.29
CA VAL A 168 -1.21 -30.88 -21.07
C VAL A 168 -0.94 -31.62 -22.39
N GLY A 169 0.15 -31.28 -23.09
CA GLY A 169 0.57 -31.97 -24.32
C GLY A 169 0.83 -33.48 -24.12
N LEU A 170 1.48 -33.85 -23.01
CA LEU A 170 1.70 -35.24 -22.60
C LEU A 170 0.40 -35.96 -22.21
N SER A 171 -0.54 -35.29 -21.55
CA SER A 171 -1.83 -35.88 -21.17
C SER A 171 -2.74 -36.19 -22.38
N MET A 172 -2.63 -35.38 -23.45
CA MET A 172 -3.41 -35.54 -24.68
C MET A 172 -2.83 -36.57 -25.65
N SER A 173 -1.61 -37.05 -25.40
CA SER A 173 -0.91 -38.04 -26.25
C SER A 173 -0.92 -39.46 -25.65
N ALA A 174 -1.75 -39.70 -24.63
CA ALA A 174 -1.96 -41.05 -24.09
C ALA A 174 -2.54 -41.97 -25.18
N PRO A 175 -1.87 -43.09 -25.53
CA PRO A 175 -2.33 -43.98 -26.58
C PRO A 175 -3.64 -44.66 -26.15
N LEU A 176 -4.67 -44.58 -27.01
CA LEU A 176 -5.88 -45.36 -26.85
C LEU A 176 -5.52 -46.84 -26.95
N VAL A 177 -5.51 -47.54 -25.82
CA VAL A 177 -5.40 -49.00 -25.78
C VAL A 177 -6.67 -49.57 -26.43
N VAL A 178 -6.60 -49.85 -27.73
CA VAL A 178 -7.66 -50.53 -28.46
C VAL A 178 -7.71 -51.97 -27.95
N ARG A 179 -8.66 -52.27 -27.07
CA ARG A 179 -8.96 -53.64 -26.66
C ARG A 179 -9.49 -54.40 -27.89
N PRO A 180 -8.93 -55.56 -28.24
CA PRO A 180 -9.46 -56.35 -29.35
C PRO A 180 -10.88 -56.82 -29.00
N ARG A 181 -11.84 -56.55 -29.90
CA ARG A 181 -13.19 -57.11 -29.82
C ARG A 181 -13.09 -58.63 -29.94
N ARG A 182 -13.42 -59.35 -28.87
CA ARG A 182 -13.63 -60.80 -28.92
C ARG A 182 -14.92 -61.05 -29.71
N GLY A 183 -14.79 -61.79 -30.81
CA GLY A 183 -15.90 -62.44 -31.50
C GLY A 183 -16.33 -63.72 -30.78
#